data_AF-A0A1C4VJJ0-F1
#
_entry.id   AF-A0A1C4VJJ0-F1
#
_cell.length_a   1.000
_cell.length_b   1.000
_cell.length_c   1.000
_cell.angle_alpha   90.00
_cell.angle_beta   90.00
_cell.angle_gamma   90.00
#
_symmetry.space_group_name_H-M   'P 1'
#
loop_
_entity.id
_entity.type
_entity.pdbx_description
1 polymer ?
#
loop_
_entity_poly.entity_id
_entity_poly.type
_entity_poly.pdbx_seq_one_letter_code
_entity_poly.pdbx_strand_id
1 'polypeptide(L)'
;MTDTAPERPLPDPPPDLTPDALDLWEDILTHHGATITTIGFGALVQSVKLVALADRAEEAIGSDFVVIGFRGAPVSNPLFDTVRQARTAAVTALKTVGANLGDAPSGTNAGRALAGARWRKAR
;
A
#
# COMPACT_ATOMS: atom_id res chain seq x y z
N MET A 1 -2.98 -33.95 23.86
CA MET A 1 -2.31 -32.70 24.25
C MET A 1 -1.95 -31.96 22.97
N THR A 2 -2.82 -31.05 22.53
CA THR A 2 -2.52 -30.13 21.42
C THR A 2 -1.65 -29.02 21.98
N ASP A 3 -0.36 -29.11 21.67
CA ASP A 3 0.64 -28.07 21.93
C ASP A 3 0.34 -26.89 21.00
N THR A 4 -0.44 -25.93 21.49
CA THR A 4 -0.73 -24.70 20.77
C THR A 4 0.57 -23.90 20.75
N ALA A 5 1.26 -23.90 19.62
CA ALA A 5 2.45 -23.07 19.43
C ALA A 5 2.15 -21.64 19.89
N PRO A 6 3.06 -20.98 20.64
CA PRO A 6 2.80 -19.66 21.17
C PRO A 6 2.57 -18.70 20.01
N GLU A 7 1.35 -18.20 19.91
CA GLU A 7 0.93 -17.19 18.95
C GLU A 7 1.79 -15.94 19.23
N ARG A 8 2.80 -15.69 18.39
CA ARG A 8 3.63 -14.50 18.53
C ARG A 8 2.70 -13.29 18.35
N PRO A 9 2.64 -12.36 19.32
CA PRO A 9 1.76 -11.21 19.20
C PRO A 9 2.11 -10.45 17.93
N LEU A 10 1.08 -10.17 17.12
CA LEU A 10 1.24 -9.37 15.91
C LEU A 10 1.71 -7.97 16.33
N PRO A 11 2.72 -7.40 15.65
CA PRO A 11 3.16 -6.05 15.95
C PRO A 11 2.07 -5.03 15.61
N ASP A 12 1.99 -3.98 16.42
CA ASP A 12 1.06 -2.88 16.17
C ASP A 12 1.38 -2.19 14.83
N PRO A 13 0.35 -1.77 14.08
CA PRO A 13 0.55 -1.03 12.85
C PRO A 13 1.25 0.31 13.11
N PRO A 14 2.00 0.84 12.13
CA PRO A 14 2.44 2.22 12.15
C PRO A 14 1.28 3.18 12.43
N PRO A 15 1.52 4.31 13.12
CA PRO A 15 0.48 5.31 13.32
C PRO A 15 0.06 5.93 11.98
N ASP A 16 -1.15 6.48 11.96
CA ASP A 16 -1.68 7.26 10.83
C ASP A 16 -1.74 6.49 9.51
N LEU A 17 -2.10 5.20 9.53
CA LEU A 17 -2.45 4.47 8.31
C LEU A 17 -3.86 4.84 7.85
N THR A 18 -4.02 4.94 6.53
CA THR A 18 -5.33 4.96 5.87
C THR A 18 -5.93 3.56 5.91
N PRO A 19 -7.26 3.42 5.70
CA PRO A 19 -7.91 2.11 5.68
C PRO A 19 -7.24 1.11 4.71
N ASP A 20 -6.96 1.53 3.47
CA ASP A 20 -6.31 0.66 2.47
C ASP A 20 -4.88 0.24 2.88
N ALA A 21 -4.15 1.12 3.59
CA ALA A 21 -2.82 0.80 4.11
C ALA A 21 -2.87 -0.15 5.33
N LEU A 22 -3.90 -0.02 6.16
CA LEU A 22 -4.15 -0.93 7.28
C LEU A 22 -4.57 -2.31 6.79
N ASP A 23 -5.46 -2.38 5.80
CA ASP A 23 -5.85 -3.63 5.16
C ASP A 23 -4.62 -4.38 4.59
N LEU A 24 -3.70 -3.65 3.95
CA LEU A 24 -2.44 -4.22 3.46
C LEU A 24 -1.54 -4.75 4.59
N TRP A 25 -1.47 -4.03 5.71
CA TRP A 25 -0.71 -4.45 6.89
C TRP A 25 -1.24 -5.76 7.46
N GLU A 26 -2.56 -5.81 7.69
CA GLU A 26 -3.24 -6.97 8.26
C GLU A 26 -3.17 -8.17 7.33
N ASP A 27 -3.40 -8.00 6.02
CA ASP A 27 -3.33 -9.07 5.01
C ASP A 27 -1.94 -9.72 5.01
N ILE A 28 -0.87 -8.93 4.94
CA ILE A 28 0.49 -9.47 4.89
C ILE A 28 0.89 -10.14 6.21
N LEU A 29 0.56 -9.56 7.36
CA LEU A 29 0.90 -10.17 8.64
C LEU A 29 0.08 -11.44 8.92
N THR A 30 -1.18 -11.49 8.49
CA THR A 30 -2.03 -12.68 8.62
C THR A 30 -1.47 -13.84 7.80
N HIS A 31 -1.08 -13.58 6.55
CA HIS A 31 -0.63 -14.64 5.65
C HIS A 31 0.86 -14.98 5.77
N HIS A 32 1.69 -14.04 6.20
CA HIS A 32 3.15 -14.16 6.14
C HIS A 32 3.87 -13.75 7.44
N GLY A 33 3.15 -13.30 8.47
CA GLY A 33 3.74 -12.78 9.71
C GLY A 33 4.65 -13.77 10.44
N ALA A 34 4.37 -15.08 10.33
CA ALA A 34 5.23 -16.12 10.91
C ALA A 34 6.58 -16.28 10.17
N THR A 35 6.60 -15.99 8.86
CA THR A 35 7.74 -16.22 7.97
C THR A 35 8.45 -14.93 7.55
N ILE A 36 7.90 -13.77 7.90
CA ILE A 36 8.45 -12.48 7.49
C ILE A 36 9.82 -12.26 8.13
N THR A 37 10.82 -11.96 7.31
CA THR A 37 12.16 -11.61 7.79
C THR A 37 12.17 -10.19 8.34
N THR A 38 13.18 -9.82 9.13
CA THR A 38 13.34 -8.44 9.61
C THR A 38 13.39 -7.42 8.47
N ILE A 39 14.05 -7.79 7.36
CA ILE A 39 14.11 -6.95 6.16
C ILE A 39 12.71 -6.86 5.52
N GLY A 40 11.99 -7.99 5.44
CA GLY A 40 10.60 -8.07 4.96
C GLY A 40 9.66 -7.17 5.74
N PHE A 41 9.78 -7.20 7.05
CA PHE A 41 9.00 -6.37 7.94
C PHE A 41 9.32 -4.87 7.75
N GLY A 42 10.60 -4.52 7.60
CA GLY A 42 11.00 -3.15 7.24
C GLY A 42 10.39 -2.68 5.92
N ALA A 43 10.40 -3.53 4.89
CA ALA A 43 9.75 -3.23 3.61
C ALA A 43 8.23 -3.09 3.73
N LEU A 44 7.57 -3.93 4.53
CA LEU A 44 6.14 -3.79 4.82
C LEU A 44 5.83 -2.41 5.42
N VAL A 45 6.56 -2.03 6.48
CA VAL A 45 6.37 -0.73 7.16
C VAL A 45 6.52 0.45 6.19
N GLN A 46 7.53 0.42 5.30
CA GLN A 46 7.70 1.50 4.32
C GLN A 46 6.60 1.49 3.26
N SER A 47 6.15 0.31 2.86
CA SER A 47 5.13 0.16 1.81
C SER A 47 3.77 0.67 2.28
N VAL A 48 3.34 0.35 3.51
CA VAL A 48 2.06 0.85 4.04
C VAL A 48 2.08 2.37 4.23
N LYS A 49 3.22 2.96 4.58
CA LYS A 49 3.38 4.42 4.64
C LYS A 49 3.27 5.09 3.27
N LEU A 50 3.85 4.46 2.24
CA LEU A 50 3.73 4.94 0.86
C LEU A 50 2.29 4.83 0.33
N VAL A 51 1.58 3.76 0.68
CA VAL A 51 0.14 3.63 0.36
C VAL A 51 -0.66 4.73 1.07
N ALA A 52 -0.45 4.93 2.37
CA ALA A 52 -1.14 6.00 3.11
C ALA A 52 -0.85 7.41 2.56
N LEU A 53 0.36 7.66 2.06
CA LEU A 53 0.69 8.90 1.36
C LEU A 53 -0.07 9.03 0.05
N ALA A 54 -0.13 7.96 -0.75
CA ALA A 54 -0.85 7.94 -2.02
C ALA A 54 -2.35 8.21 -1.81
N ASP A 55 -2.96 7.56 -0.82
CA ASP A 55 -4.39 7.71 -0.53
C ASP A 55 -4.73 9.15 -0.12
N ARG A 56 -3.92 9.77 0.74
CA ARG A 56 -4.08 11.19 1.12
C ARG A 56 -3.88 12.14 -0.05
N ALA A 57 -2.91 11.84 -0.92
CA ALA A 57 -2.69 12.64 -2.12
C ALA A 57 -3.86 12.50 -3.12
N GLU A 58 -4.45 11.30 -3.26
CA GLU A 58 -5.68 11.08 -4.04
C GLU A 58 -6.87 11.84 -3.46
N GLU A 59 -7.04 11.83 -2.14
CA GLU A 59 -8.07 12.61 -1.45
C GLU A 59 -7.88 14.12 -1.69
N ALA A 60 -6.65 14.62 -1.59
CA ALA A 60 -6.32 16.02 -1.85
C ALA A 60 -6.51 16.43 -3.32
N ILE A 61 -6.34 15.50 -4.28
CA ILE A 61 -6.65 15.75 -5.70
C ILE A 61 -8.16 15.87 -5.89
N GLY A 62 -8.96 14.99 -5.27
CA GLY A 62 -10.42 14.99 -5.41
C GLY A 62 -10.89 14.88 -6.87
N SER A 63 -11.49 15.96 -7.37
CA SER A 63 -11.90 16.13 -8.78
C SER A 63 -10.92 16.97 -9.62
N ASP A 64 -9.92 17.56 -9.00
CA ASP A 64 -9.09 18.61 -9.59
C ASP A 64 -7.83 18.02 -10.22
N PHE A 65 -8.04 17.35 -11.36
CA PHE A 65 -6.96 16.77 -12.15
C PHE A 65 -6.11 17.82 -12.89
N VAL A 66 -6.66 19.02 -13.09
CA VAL A 66 -5.98 20.16 -13.72
C VAL A 66 -6.01 21.31 -12.75
N VAL A 67 -4.83 21.90 -12.50
CA VAL A 67 -4.65 23.06 -11.62
C VAL A 67 -4.10 24.23 -12.42
N ILE A 68 -4.25 25.44 -11.89
CA ILE A 68 -3.68 26.63 -12.50
C ILE A 68 -2.21 26.75 -12.10
N GLY A 69 -1.33 26.58 -13.08
CA GLY A 69 0.11 26.71 -12.93
C GLY A 69 0.61 28.15 -13.04
N PHE A 70 1.92 28.29 -13.21
CA PHE A 70 2.57 29.58 -13.37
C PHE A 70 2.01 30.35 -14.58
N ARG A 71 1.73 31.65 -14.40
CA ARG A 71 1.11 32.54 -15.41
C ARG A 71 -0.28 32.11 -15.88
N GLY A 72 -1.04 31.36 -15.07
CA GLY A 72 -2.42 31.02 -15.40
C GLY A 72 -2.57 29.84 -16.37
N ALA A 73 -1.46 29.18 -16.74
CA ALA A 73 -1.52 28.03 -17.63
C ALA A 73 -2.16 26.82 -16.94
N PRO A 74 -3.12 26.12 -17.56
CA PRO A 74 -3.63 24.87 -17.01
C PRO A 74 -2.55 23.80 -17.09
N VAL A 75 -2.26 23.16 -15.95
CA VAL A 75 -1.27 22.07 -15.86
C VAL A 75 -1.87 20.88 -15.11
N SER A 76 -1.35 19.68 -15.38
CA SER A 76 -1.72 18.50 -14.61
C SER A 76 -1.42 18.70 -13.13
N ASN A 77 -2.31 18.25 -12.26
CA ASN A 77 -2.08 18.30 -10.83
C ASN A 77 -0.81 17.49 -10.49
N PRO A 78 0.24 18.11 -9.90
CA PRO A 78 1.51 17.43 -9.65
C PRO A 78 1.37 16.26 -8.65
N LEU A 79 0.34 16.28 -7.80
CA LEU A 79 0.06 15.18 -6.87
C LEU A 79 -0.25 13.87 -7.60
N PHE A 80 -0.72 13.93 -8.85
CA PHE A 80 -1.02 12.72 -9.62
C PHE A 80 0.23 11.85 -9.84
N ASP A 81 1.37 12.48 -10.14
CA ASP A 81 2.64 11.78 -10.30
C ASP A 81 3.14 11.24 -8.95
N THR A 82 2.94 12.00 -7.87
CA THR A 82 3.26 11.56 -6.50
C THR A 82 2.50 10.29 -6.13
N VAL A 83 1.19 10.24 -6.37
CA VAL A 83 0.34 9.06 -6.14
C VAL A 83 0.91 7.85 -6.88
N ARG A 84 1.15 8.00 -8.19
CA ARG A 84 1.66 6.91 -9.04
C ARG A 84 3.02 6.41 -8.56
N GLN A 85 3.93 7.33 -8.23
CA GLN A 85 5.28 6.99 -7.77
C GLN A 85 5.23 6.27 -6.41
N ALA A 86 4.43 6.77 -5.46
CA ALA A 86 4.28 6.16 -4.14
C ALA A 86 3.75 4.73 -4.22
N ARG A 87 2.68 4.49 -5.00
CA ARG A 87 2.15 3.13 -5.22
C ARG A 87 3.17 2.21 -5.89
N THR A 88 3.89 2.71 -6.90
CA THR A 88 4.93 1.93 -7.60
C THR A 88 6.09 1.57 -6.66
N ALA A 89 6.53 2.50 -5.83
CA ALA A 89 7.58 2.29 -4.86
C ALA A 89 7.17 1.28 -3.78
N ALA A 90 5.92 1.35 -3.28
CA ALA A 90 5.39 0.38 -2.32
C ALA A 90 5.42 -1.05 -2.90
N VAL A 91 4.92 -1.24 -4.12
CA VAL A 91 4.96 -2.54 -4.81
C VAL A 91 6.40 -3.01 -5.00
N THR A 92 7.29 -2.12 -5.38
CA THR A 92 8.69 -2.46 -5.64
C THR A 92 9.40 -2.86 -4.34
N ALA A 93 9.16 -2.16 -3.24
CA ALA A 93 9.72 -2.49 -1.92
C ALA A 93 9.26 -3.88 -1.47
N LEU A 94 7.97 -4.20 -1.56
CA LEU A 94 7.45 -5.52 -1.24
C LEU A 94 8.03 -6.61 -2.13
N LYS A 95 8.11 -6.38 -3.45
CA LYS A 95 8.67 -7.36 -4.40
C LYS A 95 10.16 -7.62 -4.19
N THR A 96 10.93 -6.56 -3.95
CA THR A 96 12.39 -6.65 -3.79
C THR A 96 12.76 -7.48 -2.57
N VAL A 97 11.95 -7.40 -1.50
CA VAL A 97 12.20 -8.14 -0.28
C VAL A 97 11.46 -9.49 -0.22
N GLY A 98 10.39 -9.63 -1.01
CA GLY A 98 9.48 -10.77 -1.01
C GLY A 98 9.37 -11.48 -2.35
N ALA A 99 10.47 -11.73 -3.06
CA ALA A 99 10.48 -12.55 -4.27
C ALA A 99 10.00 -14.02 -4.08
N ASN A 100 9.47 -14.38 -2.89
CA ASN A 100 8.80 -15.64 -2.58
C ASN A 100 7.66 -15.45 -1.55
N LEU A 101 6.67 -14.60 -1.84
CA LEU A 101 5.35 -14.71 -1.18
C LEU A 101 4.51 -15.89 -1.76
N GLY A 102 5.16 -16.81 -2.48
CA GLY A 102 4.53 -17.85 -3.29
C GLY A 102 4.07 -17.29 -4.63
N ASP A 103 4.14 -18.10 -5.69
CA ASP A 103 3.53 -17.79 -6.98
C ASP A 103 2.12 -17.22 -6.77
N ALA A 104 1.94 -16.00 -7.29
CA ALA A 104 0.81 -15.11 -7.02
C ALA A 104 -0.57 -15.75 -7.29
N PRO A 105 -1.66 -15.11 -6.84
CA PRO A 105 -2.39 -14.33 -7.83
C PRO A 105 -2.78 -12.96 -7.26
N SER A 106 -2.89 -11.87 -8.02
CA SER A 106 -4.09 -11.53 -8.81
C SER A 106 -5.44 -11.58 -8.06
N GLY A 107 -5.48 -11.97 -6.77
CA GLY A 107 -6.67 -12.28 -5.99
C GLY A 107 -6.61 -11.97 -4.49
N THR A 108 -5.45 -11.61 -3.91
CA THR A 108 -5.39 -11.10 -2.52
C THR A 108 -5.97 -9.69 -2.43
N ASN A 109 -6.56 -9.34 -1.28
CA ASN A 109 -7.09 -7.99 -1.04
C ASN A 109 -6.00 -6.93 -1.15
N ALA A 110 -4.74 -7.22 -0.79
CA ALA A 110 -3.59 -6.37 -1.09
C ALA A 110 -3.38 -6.14 -2.61
N GLY A 111 -3.45 -7.20 -3.41
CA GLY A 111 -3.37 -7.11 -4.87
C GLY A 111 -4.56 -6.40 -5.51
N ARG A 112 -5.76 -6.57 -4.95
CA ARG A 112 -6.99 -5.86 -5.34
C ARG A 112 -7.06 -4.44 -4.80
N ALA A 113 -6.41 -4.09 -3.70
CA ALA A 113 -6.27 -2.71 -3.23
C ALA A 113 -5.30 -1.96 -4.16
N LEU A 114 -4.18 -2.59 -4.51
CA LEU A 114 -3.22 -2.08 -5.48
C LEU A 114 -3.78 -1.98 -6.92
N ALA A 115 -4.67 -2.89 -7.34
CA ALA A 115 -5.28 -2.86 -8.68
C ALA A 115 -6.65 -2.14 -8.73
N GLY A 116 -7.41 -2.17 -7.63
CA GLY A 116 -8.80 -1.71 -7.53
C GLY A 116 -8.96 -0.21 -7.38
N ALA A 117 -7.90 0.51 -6.99
CA ALA A 117 -7.85 1.97 -7.10
C ALA A 117 -8.08 2.46 -8.54
N ARG A 118 -7.81 1.63 -9.56
CA ARG A 118 -8.04 1.99 -10.98
C ARG A 118 -9.49 1.82 -11.46
N TRP A 119 -10.37 1.14 -10.71
CA TRP A 119 -11.71 0.74 -11.22
C TRP A 119 -12.90 1.13 -10.34
N ARG A 120 -12.69 1.56 -9.09
CA ARG A 120 -13.79 1.97 -8.20
C ARG A 120 -14.44 3.33 -8.54
N LYS A 121 -13.86 4.14 -9.44
CA LYS A 121 -14.39 5.47 -9.83
C LYS A 121 -15.32 5.46 -11.05
N ALA A 122 -15.74 4.30 -11.54
CA ALA A 122 -16.59 4.16 -12.73
C ALA A 122 -18.03 3.69 -12.44
N ARG A 123 -18.52 3.84 -11.21
CA ARG A 123 -19.90 3.49 -10.87
C ARG A 123 -20.56 4.53 -9.99
#